data_AF-A0A9X1LFE4-F1
#
_entry.id   AF-A0A9X1LFE4-F1
#
_cell.length_a   1.000
_cell.length_b   1.000
_cell.length_c   1.000
_cell.angle_alpha   90.00
_cell.angle_beta   90.00
_cell.angle_gamma   90.00
#
_symmetry.space_group_name_H-M   'P 1'
#
loop_
_entity.id
_entity.type
_entity.pdbx_description
1 polymer ?
#
loop_
_entity_poly.entity_id
_entity_poly.type
_entity_poly.pdbx_seq_one_letter_code
_entity_poly.pdbx_strand_id
1 'polypeptide(L)'
;MLKYGLKKNTNELLHIDSDYVKNGVKCDCICPECKDSLVAKNRGEFKEHHFAHHSRPETEKCRMTQLHLVAQDFFFNSKKFIIPEVLFEHKSEGLTYPETSTVINSAQKEYRVDRYSADVFLCTDHTDIAIEVCVTHENEEEKTAYYCDNKIPSIEYDLSSYLNLSIDDAIKDLKESKVPYKWLYEWCRESLIQEFEKKLKKEIERVKRIRLKNATNYSYSLIKNKEIDLPPLNEKFKTEVNGRLFHGSFTFYKGGVKKISKVVHINTSNEYFLLKGTHGPREIWIVLLLVDYIPEFIENLKGSIIVRNTPASSNEGFTIRKVKYDNLIKKIESKRLDFFQECSKETKKIDSAKAVLKIINQHVDLYLKEEEKFSYKNYRIWKRWMENQKLFKSTASMPNPKIPQPLKCVRIYPSLWVFDTWKILSLSYLAEIIDSYPLNENISLYEIFEKLAQVTNRRFSR
;
A
#
# COMPACT_ATOMS: atom_id res chain seq x y z
N MET A 1 11.74 0.79 -53.38
CA MET A 1 11.41 1.38 -54.70
C MET A 1 11.08 2.84 -54.48
N LEU A 2 11.91 3.72 -55.01
CA LEU A 2 11.79 5.16 -54.80
C LEU A 2 10.65 5.74 -55.64
N LYS A 3 9.80 6.58 -55.03
CA LYS A 3 8.70 7.30 -55.73
C LYS A 3 9.03 8.75 -56.06
N TYR A 4 10.01 9.34 -55.39
CA TYR A 4 10.40 10.74 -55.52
C TYR A 4 11.89 10.90 -55.86
N GLY A 5 12.23 11.96 -56.60
CA GLY A 5 13.61 12.33 -56.89
C GLY A 5 13.77 13.84 -56.89
N LEU A 6 15.00 14.33 -56.68
CA LEU A 6 15.28 15.76 -56.80
C LEU A 6 15.65 16.09 -58.24
N LYS A 7 15.09 17.16 -58.80
CA LYS A 7 15.51 17.67 -60.11
C LYS A 7 16.90 18.30 -60.00
N LYS A 8 17.86 17.91 -60.86
CA LYS A 8 19.27 18.30 -60.73
C LYS A 8 19.54 19.79 -60.59
N ASN A 9 18.76 20.63 -61.28
CA ASN A 9 19.04 22.07 -61.35
C ASN A 9 18.27 22.90 -60.33
N THR A 10 17.11 22.43 -59.88
CA THR A 10 16.21 23.19 -59.00
C THR A 10 16.15 22.64 -57.58
N ASN A 11 16.64 21.42 -57.35
CA ASN A 11 16.43 20.65 -56.13
C ASN A 11 14.95 20.49 -55.75
N GLU A 12 14.06 20.62 -56.73
CA GLU A 12 12.63 20.39 -56.54
C GLU A 12 12.35 18.89 -56.39
N LEU A 13 11.54 18.54 -55.39
CA LEU A 13 11.12 17.17 -55.13
C LEU A 13 9.99 16.78 -56.09
N LEU A 14 10.26 15.83 -56.99
CA LEU A 14 9.31 15.40 -58.03
C LEU A 14 8.86 13.96 -57.82
N HIS A 15 7.55 13.73 -57.90
CA HIS A 15 6.96 12.39 -57.94
C HIS A 15 7.23 11.71 -59.30
N ILE A 16 7.35 10.38 -59.31
CA ILE A 16 7.63 9.57 -60.51
C ILE A 16 6.58 9.75 -61.63
N ASP A 17 5.34 10.05 -61.23
CA ASP A 17 4.21 10.28 -62.15
C ASP A 17 3.97 11.76 -62.48
N SER A 18 4.88 12.65 -62.07
CA SER A 18 4.82 14.06 -62.47
C SER A 18 5.05 14.21 -63.97
N ASP A 19 4.29 15.10 -64.61
CA ASP A 19 4.45 15.44 -66.04
C ASP A 19 5.87 15.94 -66.40
N TYR A 20 6.61 16.44 -65.40
CA TYR A 20 7.99 16.91 -65.55
C TYR A 20 9.03 15.78 -65.54
N VAL A 21 8.61 14.53 -65.27
CA VAL A 21 9.47 13.34 -65.16
C VAL A 21 9.35 12.48 -66.42
N LYS A 22 10.29 12.67 -67.35
CA LYS A 22 10.39 11.85 -68.57
C LYS A 22 10.90 10.43 -68.26
N ASN A 23 10.34 9.42 -68.91
CA ASN A 23 10.80 8.02 -68.76
C ASN A 23 12.29 7.84 -69.08
N GLY A 24 12.95 6.96 -68.33
CA GLY A 24 14.36 6.62 -68.46
C GLY A 24 15.31 7.64 -67.83
N VAL A 25 16.55 7.66 -68.31
CA VAL A 25 17.62 8.59 -67.85
C VAL A 25 17.26 10.06 -68.16
N LYS A 26 16.32 10.29 -69.08
CA LYS A 26 15.83 11.62 -69.46
C LYS A 26 15.02 12.32 -68.36
N CYS A 27 14.69 11.65 -67.25
CA CYS A 27 14.02 12.28 -66.10
C CYS A 27 14.86 13.40 -65.50
N ASP A 28 16.19 13.30 -65.61
CA ASP A 28 17.15 14.25 -65.06
C ASP A 28 16.96 14.50 -63.56
N CYS A 29 16.67 13.43 -62.83
CA CYS A 29 16.50 13.41 -61.39
C CYS A 29 17.70 12.74 -60.70
N ILE A 30 17.95 13.09 -59.45
CA ILE A 30 18.97 12.48 -58.58
C ILE A 30 18.35 11.97 -57.29
N CYS A 31 18.98 10.95 -56.70
CA CYS A 31 18.62 10.45 -55.39
C CYS A 31 18.91 11.52 -54.32
N PRO A 32 17.95 11.87 -53.45
CA PRO A 32 18.18 12.86 -52.40
C PRO A 32 19.32 12.51 -51.45
N GLU A 33 19.52 11.21 -51.19
CA GLU A 33 20.54 10.70 -50.28
C GLU A 33 21.91 10.52 -50.98
N CYS A 34 22.02 9.51 -51.85
CA CYS A 34 23.32 9.09 -52.39
C CYS A 34 23.80 9.93 -53.58
N LYS A 35 22.98 10.91 -54.00
CA LYS A 35 23.19 11.82 -55.15
C LYS A 35 23.39 11.13 -56.50
N ASP A 36 23.16 9.82 -56.60
CA ASP A 36 23.23 9.10 -57.87
C ASP A 36 22.16 9.59 -58.84
N SER A 37 22.45 9.54 -60.14
CA SER A 37 21.43 9.81 -61.15
C SER A 37 20.35 8.73 -61.11
N LEU A 38 19.10 9.14 -61.24
CA LEU A 38 17.95 8.23 -61.26
C LEU A 38 17.52 7.94 -62.70
N VAL A 39 16.89 6.79 -62.88
CA VAL A 39 16.23 6.33 -64.10
C VAL A 39 14.76 6.17 -63.78
N ALA A 40 13.91 6.98 -64.41
CA ALA A 40 12.46 6.84 -64.24
C ALA A 40 11.95 5.59 -64.96
N LYS A 41 11.21 4.73 -64.24
CA LYS A 41 10.50 3.58 -64.80
C LYS A 41 9.00 3.81 -64.64
N ASN A 42 8.45 4.71 -65.44
CA ASN A 42 7.05 5.19 -65.35
C ASN A 42 6.21 4.84 -66.59
N ARG A 43 6.60 3.76 -67.28
CA ARG A 43 5.86 3.14 -68.38
C ARG A 43 5.73 1.62 -68.19
N GLY A 44 5.83 1.16 -66.95
CA GLY A 44 5.76 -0.26 -66.63
C GLY A 44 4.30 -0.69 -66.48
N GLU A 45 3.89 -1.75 -67.17
CA GLU A 45 2.52 -2.27 -67.07
C GLU A 45 2.31 -3.21 -65.87
N PHE A 46 3.37 -3.90 -65.43
CA PHE A 46 3.29 -4.93 -64.38
C PHE A 46 3.92 -4.53 -63.04
N LYS A 47 4.85 -3.58 -63.05
CA LYS A 47 5.52 -3.07 -61.84
C LYS A 47 5.09 -1.63 -61.65
N GLU A 48 4.82 -1.26 -60.40
CA GLU A 48 4.53 0.12 -60.05
C GLU A 48 5.63 1.07 -60.54
N HIS A 49 5.21 2.28 -60.89
CA HIS A 49 6.12 3.32 -61.30
C HIS A 49 7.10 3.65 -60.16
N HIS A 50 8.38 3.68 -60.49
CA HIS A 50 9.45 3.98 -59.53
C HIS A 50 10.69 4.58 -60.22
N PHE A 51 11.53 5.22 -59.42
CA PHE A 51 12.90 5.54 -59.79
C PHE A 51 13.83 4.38 -59.45
N ALA A 52 14.75 4.07 -60.36
CA ALA A 52 15.88 3.18 -60.12
C ALA A 52 17.18 3.98 -60.14
N HIS A 53 18.15 3.59 -59.32
CA HIS A 53 19.48 4.18 -59.36
C HIS A 53 20.20 3.77 -60.65
N HIS A 54 20.95 4.70 -61.25
CA HIS A 54 21.65 4.44 -62.51
C HIS A 54 22.92 3.62 -62.32
N SER A 55 23.67 3.90 -61.24
CA SER A 55 25.02 3.34 -61.05
C SER A 55 25.24 2.76 -59.66
N ARG A 56 24.51 3.22 -58.64
CA ARG A 56 24.66 2.75 -57.25
C ARG A 56 23.51 1.82 -56.85
N PRO A 57 23.71 0.88 -55.91
CA PRO A 57 22.58 0.16 -55.32
C PRO A 57 21.69 1.10 -54.49
N GLU A 58 20.38 0.84 -54.47
CA GLU A 58 19.45 1.48 -53.52
C GLU A 58 19.81 1.00 -52.11
N THR A 59 20.02 1.94 -51.20
CA THR A 59 20.26 1.65 -49.78
C THR A 59 19.05 2.07 -48.95
N GLU A 60 18.92 1.53 -47.74
CA GLU A 60 17.87 1.92 -46.80
C GLU A 60 17.85 3.43 -46.54
N LYS A 61 19.03 4.04 -46.41
CA LYS A 61 19.20 5.49 -46.26
C LYS A 61 18.55 6.29 -47.40
N CYS A 62 18.61 5.79 -48.64
CA CYS A 62 17.97 6.46 -49.78
C CYS A 62 16.46 6.59 -49.57
N ARG A 63 15.86 5.58 -48.97
CA ARG A 63 14.44 5.56 -48.68
C ARG A 63 14.09 6.38 -47.45
N MET A 64 14.91 6.31 -46.40
CA MET A 64 14.72 7.11 -45.19
C MET A 64 14.65 8.61 -45.54
N THR A 65 15.65 9.10 -46.27
CA THR A 65 15.73 10.50 -46.70
C THR A 65 14.55 10.90 -47.60
N GLN A 66 14.08 9.98 -48.45
CA GLN A 66 12.91 10.23 -49.28
C GLN A 66 11.63 10.39 -48.42
N LEU A 67 11.42 9.52 -47.43
CA LEU A 67 10.26 9.58 -46.55
C LEU A 67 10.24 10.87 -45.72
N HIS A 68 11.41 11.27 -45.21
CA HIS A 68 11.61 12.53 -44.49
C HIS A 68 11.22 13.75 -45.33
N LEU A 69 11.77 13.85 -46.55
CA LEU A 69 11.51 14.97 -47.46
C LEU A 69 10.03 15.04 -47.88
N VAL A 70 9.39 13.90 -48.10
CA VAL A 70 7.96 13.86 -48.47
C VAL A 70 7.08 14.36 -47.33
N ALA A 71 7.37 13.99 -46.08
CA ALA A 71 6.65 14.52 -44.92
C ALA A 71 6.86 16.03 -44.76
N GLN A 72 8.10 16.51 -44.93
CA GLN A 72 8.39 17.95 -44.94
C GLN A 72 7.61 18.69 -46.04
N ASP A 73 7.59 18.15 -47.27
CA ASP A 73 6.82 18.71 -48.38
C ASP A 73 5.31 18.72 -48.09
N PHE A 74 4.79 17.68 -47.42
CA PHE A 74 3.39 17.63 -47.03
C PHE A 74 3.01 18.78 -46.11
N PHE A 75 3.74 18.99 -45.00
CA PHE A 75 3.45 20.09 -44.08
C PHE A 75 3.70 21.46 -44.71
N PHE A 76 4.77 21.62 -45.49
CA PHE A 76 5.09 22.87 -46.16
C PHE A 76 4.02 23.34 -47.14
N ASN A 77 3.44 22.42 -47.91
CA ASN A 77 2.40 22.74 -48.91
C ASN A 77 0.97 22.73 -48.34
N SER A 78 0.80 22.40 -47.06
CA SER A 78 -0.52 22.35 -46.41
C SER A 78 -1.07 23.75 -46.15
N LYS A 79 -2.39 23.93 -46.33
CA LYS A 79 -3.09 25.21 -46.03
C LYS A 79 -3.79 25.20 -44.68
N LYS A 80 -4.07 24.01 -44.17
CA LYS A 80 -4.71 23.78 -42.88
C LYS A 80 -3.89 22.76 -42.12
N PHE A 81 -3.86 22.91 -40.81
CA PHE A 81 -3.23 21.97 -39.91
C PHE A 81 -4.23 21.56 -38.85
N ILE A 82 -4.28 20.27 -38.54
CA ILE A 82 -4.99 19.76 -37.38
C ILE A 82 -3.95 19.70 -36.27
N ILE A 83 -4.04 20.65 -35.33
CA ILE A 83 -3.24 20.62 -34.11
C ILE A 83 -3.74 19.43 -33.29
N PRO A 84 -2.88 18.44 -33.01
CA PRO A 84 -3.32 17.25 -32.30
C PRO A 84 -3.76 17.54 -30.87
N GLU A 85 -4.47 16.58 -30.27
CA GLU A 85 -4.85 16.64 -28.85
C GLU A 85 -3.60 16.82 -27.97
N VAL A 86 -3.74 17.66 -26.94
CA VAL A 86 -2.74 17.83 -25.88
C VAL A 86 -3.19 17.05 -24.67
N LEU A 87 -2.31 16.22 -24.13
CA LEU A 87 -2.52 15.47 -22.89
C LEU A 87 -1.19 15.38 -22.12
N PHE A 88 -1.16 15.92 -20.91
CA PHE A 88 -0.02 15.76 -20.00
C PHE A 88 -0.46 15.79 -18.53
N GLU A 89 0.37 15.27 -17.64
CA GLU A 89 0.11 15.26 -16.20
C GLU A 89 0.71 16.52 -15.52
N HIS A 90 -0.06 17.14 -14.62
CA HIS A 90 0.41 18.19 -13.73
C HIS A 90 -0.18 17.99 -12.33
N LYS A 91 0.69 17.84 -11.31
CA LYS A 91 0.29 17.61 -9.91
C LYS A 91 -0.71 16.44 -9.75
N SER A 92 -0.45 15.34 -10.47
CA SER A 92 -1.29 14.12 -10.48
C SER A 92 -2.69 14.30 -11.05
N GLU A 93 -2.92 15.35 -11.83
CA GLU A 93 -4.14 15.59 -12.61
C GLU A 93 -3.79 15.64 -14.10
N GLY A 94 -4.61 14.98 -14.93
CA GLY A 94 -4.47 15.02 -16.38
C GLY A 94 -5.03 16.32 -16.94
N LEU A 95 -4.18 17.11 -17.59
CA LEU A 95 -4.58 18.32 -18.31
C LEU A 95 -4.72 18.00 -19.80
N THR A 96 -5.86 18.37 -20.38
CA THR A 96 -6.16 18.11 -21.77
C THR A 96 -6.60 19.35 -22.54
N TYR A 97 -6.30 19.36 -23.83
CA TYR A 97 -6.91 20.28 -24.79
C TYR A 97 -7.26 19.48 -26.05
N PRO A 98 -8.53 19.53 -26.52
CA PRO A 98 -8.98 18.72 -27.64
C PRO A 98 -8.26 19.12 -28.93
N GLU A 99 -8.17 18.19 -29.87
CA GLU A 99 -7.68 18.50 -31.22
C GLU A 99 -8.42 19.70 -31.82
N THR A 100 -7.70 20.51 -32.59
CA THR A 100 -8.29 21.72 -33.19
C THR A 100 -7.69 22.03 -34.56
N SER A 101 -8.49 22.59 -35.45
CA SER A 101 -8.04 22.94 -36.80
C SER A 101 -7.63 24.40 -36.88
N THR A 102 -6.51 24.68 -37.54
CA THR A 102 -6.01 26.03 -37.79
C THR A 102 -5.67 26.24 -39.26
N VAL A 103 -5.64 27.50 -39.68
CA VAL A 103 -5.14 27.92 -41.00
C VAL A 103 -3.62 28.13 -40.89
N ILE A 104 -2.89 27.63 -41.88
CA ILE A 104 -1.45 27.90 -42.01
C ILE A 104 -1.30 29.19 -42.81
N ASN A 105 -0.72 30.21 -42.17
CA ASN A 105 -0.43 31.51 -42.76
C ASN A 105 0.85 31.49 -43.59
N SER A 106 1.87 30.80 -43.09
CA SER A 106 3.11 30.52 -43.82
C SER A 106 3.79 29.27 -43.28
N ALA A 107 4.57 28.60 -44.12
CA ALA A 107 5.39 27.47 -43.73
C ALA A 107 6.83 27.65 -44.26
N GLN A 108 7.82 27.20 -43.49
CA GLN A 108 9.24 27.23 -43.89
C GLN A 108 9.88 25.87 -43.60
N LYS A 109 10.61 25.31 -44.57
CA LYS A 109 11.41 24.09 -44.36
C LYS A 109 12.78 24.44 -43.76
N GLU A 110 13.35 23.53 -43.00
CA GLU A 110 14.69 23.66 -42.40
C GLU A 110 14.86 24.97 -41.62
N TYR A 111 13.79 25.41 -40.95
CA TYR A 111 13.73 26.71 -40.29
C TYR A 111 14.68 26.75 -39.10
N ARG A 112 15.59 27.72 -39.09
CA ARG A 112 16.60 27.85 -38.06
C ARG A 112 16.03 28.52 -36.81
N VAL A 113 15.96 27.76 -35.72
CA VAL A 113 15.63 28.23 -34.38
C VAL A 113 16.92 28.28 -33.56
N ASP A 114 17.56 29.44 -33.59
CA ASP A 114 18.89 29.68 -33.00
C ASP A 114 19.96 28.72 -33.54
N ARG A 115 20.35 27.72 -32.74
CA ARG A 115 21.37 26.71 -33.11
C ARG A 115 20.80 25.43 -33.70
N TYR A 116 19.50 25.20 -33.58
CA TYR A 116 18.81 24.02 -34.13
C TYR A 116 17.98 24.40 -35.36
N SER A 117 17.68 23.43 -36.21
CA SER A 117 16.75 23.59 -37.33
C SER A 117 15.57 22.66 -37.16
N ALA A 118 14.36 23.22 -37.27
CA ALA A 118 13.13 22.44 -37.36
C ALA A 118 12.95 21.96 -38.80
N ASP A 119 12.42 20.75 -38.99
CA ASP A 119 12.14 20.23 -40.32
C ASP A 119 11.15 21.10 -41.09
N VAL A 120 10.05 21.48 -40.43
CA VAL A 120 9.11 22.49 -40.93
C VAL A 120 8.66 23.38 -39.79
N PHE A 121 8.62 24.70 -40.01
CA PHE A 121 8.03 25.65 -39.08
C PHE A 121 6.74 26.21 -39.67
N LEU A 122 5.63 26.00 -38.95
CA LEU A 122 4.30 26.44 -39.35
C LEU A 122 3.91 27.68 -38.55
N CYS A 123 3.61 28.77 -39.25
CA CYS A 123 2.98 29.94 -38.65
C CYS A 123 1.47 29.85 -38.88
N THR A 124 0.68 29.87 -37.80
CA THR A 124 -0.76 29.62 -37.87
C THR A 124 -1.56 30.69 -37.14
N ASP A 125 -2.89 30.68 -37.27
CA ASP A 125 -3.77 31.59 -36.53
C ASP A 125 -3.81 31.30 -35.02
N HIS A 126 -3.45 30.09 -34.61
CA HIS A 126 -3.50 29.67 -33.21
C HIS A 126 -2.15 29.82 -32.52
N THR A 127 -1.11 29.21 -33.08
CA THR A 127 0.25 29.23 -32.54
C THR A 127 1.24 28.84 -33.61
N ASP A 128 2.46 29.37 -33.52
CA ASP A 128 3.56 28.87 -34.32
C ASP A 128 4.00 27.50 -33.78
N ILE A 129 4.29 26.56 -34.69
CA ILE A 129 4.61 25.17 -34.35
C ILE A 129 5.81 24.70 -35.17
N ALA A 130 6.83 24.20 -34.48
CA ALA A 130 7.91 23.44 -35.09
C ALA A 130 7.48 21.98 -35.28
N ILE A 131 7.67 21.46 -36.49
CA ILE A 131 7.42 20.07 -36.85
C ILE A 131 8.76 19.39 -37.05
N GLU A 132 8.94 18.24 -36.43
CA GLU A 132 10.05 17.31 -36.63
C GLU A 132 9.51 16.02 -37.24
N VAL A 133 10.32 15.39 -38.09
CA VAL A 133 10.00 14.13 -38.74
C VAL A 133 10.99 13.07 -38.27
N CYS A 134 10.49 12.05 -37.58
CA CYS A 134 11.28 10.88 -37.18
C CYS A 134 11.09 9.77 -38.21
N VAL A 135 12.19 9.26 -38.77
CA VAL A 135 12.17 8.06 -39.64
C VAL A 135 12.97 6.91 -39.02
N THR A 136 14.06 7.20 -38.32
CA THR A 136 14.91 6.18 -37.68
C THR A 136 15.48 6.62 -36.35
N HIS A 137 15.70 7.92 -36.19
CA HIS A 137 16.18 8.52 -34.97
C HIS A 137 15.16 9.55 -34.53
N GLU A 138 14.73 9.42 -33.27
CA GLU A 138 13.97 10.46 -32.59
C GLU A 138 14.79 11.75 -32.49
N ASN A 139 14.09 12.86 -32.30
CA ASN A 139 14.66 14.17 -32.12
C ASN A 139 15.63 14.16 -30.93
N GLU A 140 16.81 14.73 -31.14
CA GLU A 140 17.89 14.71 -30.15
C GLU A 140 17.42 15.30 -28.80
N GLU A 141 17.85 14.68 -27.70
CA GLU A 141 17.43 15.10 -26.35
C GLU A 141 17.80 16.57 -26.08
N GLU A 142 18.97 17.03 -26.53
CA GLU A 142 19.40 18.43 -26.37
C GLU A 142 18.51 19.42 -27.13
N LYS A 143 18.06 19.06 -28.33
CA LYS A 143 17.15 19.87 -29.14
C LYS A 143 15.75 19.90 -28.53
N THR A 144 15.28 18.75 -28.05
CA THR A 144 14.01 18.64 -27.33
C THR A 144 14.03 19.49 -26.05
N ALA A 145 15.11 19.41 -25.26
CA ALA A 145 15.30 20.25 -24.08
C ALA A 145 15.30 21.73 -24.43
N TYR A 146 15.95 22.12 -25.53
CA TYR A 146 15.93 23.49 -26.01
C TYR A 146 14.51 23.98 -26.36
N TYR A 147 13.69 23.16 -27.03
CA TYR A 147 12.29 23.50 -27.28
C TYR A 147 11.49 23.68 -25.99
N CYS A 148 11.70 22.80 -25.00
CA CYS A 148 11.06 22.91 -23.69
C CYS A 148 11.46 24.18 -22.93
N ASP A 149 12.76 24.45 -22.82
CA ASP A 149 13.31 25.58 -22.06
C ASP A 149 12.88 26.94 -22.64
N ASN A 150 12.79 27.01 -23.97
CA ASN A 150 12.35 28.21 -24.69
C ASN A 150 10.85 28.24 -24.98
N LYS A 151 10.10 27.23 -24.52
CA LYS A 151 8.65 27.10 -24.69
C LYS A 151 8.20 27.18 -26.15
N ILE A 152 8.95 26.53 -27.04
CA ILE A 152 8.68 26.49 -28.47
C ILE A 152 7.73 25.32 -28.76
N PRO A 153 6.47 25.58 -29.17
CA PRO A 153 5.54 24.52 -29.49
C PRO A 153 6.10 23.61 -30.58
N SER A 154 6.14 22.31 -30.31
CA SER A 154 6.85 21.37 -31.18
C SER A 154 6.23 19.98 -31.16
N ILE A 155 6.10 19.39 -32.35
CA ILE A 155 5.53 18.06 -32.56
C ILE A 155 6.50 17.25 -33.41
N GLU A 156 6.78 16.04 -32.98
CA GLU A 156 7.48 15.04 -33.78
C GLU A 156 6.47 14.04 -34.36
N TYR A 157 6.50 13.85 -35.68
CA TYR A 157 5.74 12.80 -36.37
C TYR A 157 6.63 11.59 -36.63
N ASP A 158 6.19 10.42 -36.20
CA ASP A 158 6.93 9.16 -36.34
C ASP A 158 6.49 8.40 -37.59
N LEU A 159 7.36 8.44 -38.60
CA LEU A 159 7.22 7.72 -39.86
C LEU A 159 8.08 6.44 -39.92
N SER A 160 8.69 5.99 -38.82
CA SER A 160 9.57 4.82 -38.80
C SER A 160 8.89 3.53 -39.31
N SER A 161 7.60 3.37 -39.04
CA SER A 161 6.78 2.25 -39.51
C SER A 161 6.51 2.27 -41.03
N TYR A 162 6.79 3.39 -41.71
CA TYR A 162 6.62 3.59 -43.15
C TYR A 162 7.92 3.47 -43.97
N LEU A 163 9.04 3.08 -43.33
CA LEU A 163 9.99 2.16 -43.97
C LEU A 163 9.20 0.89 -44.33
N ASN A 164 9.62 -0.09 -45.10
CA ASN A 164 8.77 -1.23 -45.55
C ASN A 164 7.38 -0.99 -46.26
N LEU A 165 6.63 0.11 -46.07
CA LEU A 165 5.33 0.43 -46.72
C LEU A 165 5.46 1.25 -48.03
N SER A 166 4.37 1.66 -48.67
CA SER A 166 4.48 2.64 -49.77
C SER A 166 4.56 4.07 -49.21
N ILE A 167 5.18 4.98 -49.97
CA ILE A 167 5.22 6.41 -49.58
C ILE A 167 3.83 7.05 -49.70
N ASP A 168 3.02 6.57 -50.65
CA ASP A 168 1.65 7.06 -50.82
C ASP A 168 0.79 6.73 -49.61
N ASP A 169 1.02 5.59 -48.95
CA ASP A 169 0.40 5.25 -47.67
C ASP A 169 0.79 6.24 -46.57
N ALA A 170 2.06 6.64 -46.49
CA ALA A 170 2.52 7.64 -45.52
C ALA A 170 1.86 9.00 -45.75
N ILE A 171 1.79 9.47 -47.00
CA ILE A 171 1.10 10.73 -47.35
C ILE A 171 -0.39 10.66 -47.02
N LYS A 172 -1.03 9.52 -47.32
CA LYS A 172 -2.44 9.29 -47.03
C LYS A 172 -2.69 9.37 -45.53
N ASP A 173 -1.88 8.67 -44.73
CA ASP A 173 -2.05 8.65 -43.28
C ASP A 173 -1.70 10.01 -42.65
N LEU A 174 -0.76 10.78 -43.21
CA LEU A 174 -0.52 12.17 -42.80
C LEU A 174 -1.77 13.03 -43.04
N LYS A 175 -2.42 12.92 -44.20
CA LYS A 175 -3.68 13.63 -44.52
C LYS A 175 -4.82 13.23 -43.61
N GLU A 176 -4.91 11.94 -43.27
CA GLU A 176 -5.94 11.38 -42.40
C GLU A 176 -5.60 11.52 -40.90
N SER A 177 -4.48 12.17 -40.56
CA SER A 177 -3.99 12.36 -39.18
C SER A 177 -3.82 11.03 -38.41
N LYS A 178 -3.39 9.99 -39.11
CA LYS A 178 -3.15 8.63 -38.58
C LYS A 178 -1.70 8.34 -38.22
N VAL A 179 -0.77 9.17 -38.70
CA VAL A 179 0.65 9.03 -38.36
C VAL A 179 0.83 9.30 -36.87
N PRO A 180 1.49 8.39 -36.12
CA PRO A 180 1.80 8.60 -34.72
C PRO A 180 2.61 9.89 -34.54
N TYR A 181 2.34 10.60 -33.45
CA TYR A 181 3.03 11.82 -33.12
C TYR A 181 3.32 11.89 -31.62
N LYS A 182 4.29 12.73 -31.27
CA LYS A 182 4.68 13.05 -29.90
C LYS A 182 4.83 14.55 -29.78
N TRP A 183 4.20 15.13 -28.76
CA TRP A 183 4.52 16.50 -28.39
C TRP A 183 5.92 16.54 -27.78
N LEU A 184 6.79 17.36 -28.34
CA LEU A 184 8.07 17.71 -27.73
C LEU A 184 7.85 18.84 -26.71
N TYR A 185 7.00 19.81 -27.06
CA TYR A 185 6.46 20.81 -26.13
C TYR A 185 5.07 21.25 -26.56
N GLU A 186 4.08 21.11 -25.67
CA GLU A 186 2.68 21.38 -25.97
C GLU A 186 2.38 22.87 -26.05
N TRP A 187 1.73 23.30 -27.14
CA TRP A 187 1.50 24.72 -27.42
C TRP A 187 0.71 25.47 -26.34
N CYS A 188 -0.22 24.80 -25.67
CA CYS A 188 -1.08 25.39 -24.64
C CYS A 188 -0.66 25.06 -23.20
N ARG A 189 0.50 24.41 -23.00
CA ARG A 189 0.96 23.89 -21.69
C ARG A 189 0.84 24.92 -20.57
N GLU A 190 1.42 26.11 -20.78
CA GLU A 190 1.44 27.17 -19.76
C GLU A 190 0.03 27.67 -19.43
N SER A 191 -0.83 27.80 -20.45
CA SER A 191 -2.20 28.29 -20.26
C SER A 191 -3.05 27.30 -19.45
N LEU A 192 -2.90 26.00 -19.72
CA LEU A 192 -3.57 24.93 -18.98
C LEU A 192 -3.09 24.86 -17.53
N ILE A 193 -1.77 24.95 -17.30
CA ILE A 193 -1.20 24.99 -15.95
C ILE A 193 -1.73 26.21 -15.19
N GLN A 194 -1.72 27.39 -15.80
CA GLN A 194 -2.21 28.61 -15.14
C GLN A 194 -3.70 28.52 -14.80
N GLU A 195 -4.54 27.98 -15.69
CA GLU A 195 -5.96 27.78 -15.41
C GLU A 195 -6.18 26.78 -14.27
N PHE A 196 -5.43 25.67 -14.28
CA PHE A 196 -5.46 24.67 -13.23
C PHE A 196 -5.06 25.26 -11.87
N GLU A 197 -3.94 25.97 -11.80
CA GLU A 197 -3.46 26.59 -10.56
C GLU A 197 -4.44 27.64 -10.02
N LYS A 198 -5.07 28.41 -10.93
CA LYS A 198 -6.12 29.36 -10.57
C LYS A 198 -7.35 28.65 -9.98
N LYS A 199 -7.78 27.52 -10.54
CA LYS A 199 -8.87 26.70 -10.01
C LYS A 199 -8.50 26.13 -8.63
N LEU A 200 -7.31 25.55 -8.51
CA LEU A 200 -6.81 24.97 -7.26
C LEU A 200 -6.73 26.01 -6.13
N LYS A 201 -6.20 27.21 -6.42
CA LYS A 201 -6.13 28.31 -5.44
C LYS A 201 -7.51 28.72 -4.96
N LYS A 202 -8.48 28.87 -5.88
CA LYS A 202 -9.88 29.19 -5.52
C LYS A 202 -10.49 28.11 -4.63
N GLU A 203 -10.19 26.85 -4.90
CA GLU A 203 -10.70 25.72 -4.12
C GLU A 203 -10.10 25.69 -2.70
N ILE A 204 -8.79 25.89 -2.57
CA ILE A 204 -8.11 26.02 -1.28
C ILE A 204 -8.71 27.17 -0.46
N GLU A 205 -8.91 28.34 -1.08
CA GLU A 205 -9.53 29.50 -0.43
C GLU A 205 -11.00 29.24 -0.04
N ARG A 206 -11.75 28.50 -0.86
CA ARG A 206 -13.12 28.06 -0.57
C ARG A 206 -13.16 27.15 0.67
N VAL A 207 -12.34 26.11 0.70
CA VAL A 207 -12.22 25.17 1.82
C VAL A 207 -11.82 25.90 3.09
N LYS A 208 -10.82 26.79 3.02
CA LYS A 208 -10.36 27.59 4.16
C LYS A 208 -11.47 28.47 4.73
N ARG A 209 -12.26 29.14 3.88
CA ARG A 209 -13.41 29.95 4.32
C ARG A 209 -14.48 29.11 5.02
N ILE A 210 -14.78 27.93 4.48
CA ILE A 210 -15.76 27.01 5.09
C ILE A 210 -15.26 26.53 6.45
N ARG A 211 -14.01 26.09 6.54
CA ARG A 211 -13.39 25.67 7.80
C ARG A 211 -13.43 26.80 8.83
N LEU A 212 -13.02 28.02 8.47
CA LEU A 212 -13.06 29.16 9.40
C LEU A 212 -14.49 29.44 9.91
N LYS A 213 -15.49 29.41 9.03
CA LYS A 213 -16.91 29.57 9.41
C LYS A 213 -17.35 28.47 10.38
N ASN A 214 -17.04 27.21 10.06
CA ASN A 214 -17.41 26.06 10.88
C ASN A 214 -16.72 26.09 12.26
N ALA A 215 -15.41 26.39 12.30
CA ALA A 215 -14.65 26.56 13.53
C ALA A 215 -15.22 27.68 14.40
N THR A 216 -15.59 28.81 13.78
CA THR A 216 -16.22 29.94 14.48
C THR A 216 -17.56 29.54 15.08
N ASN A 217 -18.44 28.89 14.31
CA ASN A 217 -19.74 28.41 14.80
C ASN A 217 -19.59 27.40 15.95
N TYR A 218 -18.64 26.47 15.82
CA TYR A 218 -18.30 25.52 16.89
C TYR A 218 -17.83 26.24 18.16
N SER A 219 -16.96 27.25 18.02
CA SER A 219 -16.46 28.05 19.14
C SER A 219 -17.59 28.76 19.88
N TYR A 220 -18.54 29.37 19.17
CA TYR A 220 -19.70 30.03 19.78
C TYR A 220 -20.56 29.03 20.55
N SER A 221 -20.87 27.89 19.96
CA SER A 221 -21.66 26.83 20.63
C SER A 221 -20.95 26.32 21.88
N LEU A 222 -19.65 26.03 21.77
CA LEU A 222 -18.83 25.55 22.88
C LEU A 222 -18.74 26.58 24.02
N ILE A 223 -18.55 27.87 23.71
CA ILE A 223 -18.48 28.94 24.72
C ILE A 223 -19.84 29.14 25.41
N LYS A 224 -20.92 29.13 24.63
CA LYS A 224 -22.30 29.32 25.12
C LYS A 224 -22.74 28.17 26.02
N ASN A 225 -22.62 26.94 25.51
CA ASN A 225 -23.14 25.75 26.18
C ASN A 225 -22.16 25.22 27.25
N LYS A 226 -20.87 25.56 27.12
CA LYS A 226 -19.78 25.07 27.97
C LYS A 226 -19.74 23.55 28.04
N GLU A 227 -20.00 22.91 26.90
CA GLU A 227 -20.06 21.46 26.74
C GLU A 227 -19.07 21.01 25.67
N ILE A 228 -18.13 20.16 26.06
CA ILE A 228 -17.13 19.59 25.16
C ILE A 228 -17.32 18.08 25.05
N ASP A 229 -17.40 17.59 23.81
CA ASP A 229 -17.35 16.15 23.56
C ASP A 229 -15.91 15.64 23.60
N LEU A 230 -15.58 14.84 24.62
CA LEU A 230 -14.25 14.26 24.77
C LEU A 230 -14.28 12.82 24.26
N PRO A 231 -13.35 12.37 23.42
CA PRO A 231 -13.31 10.98 22.99
C PRO A 231 -12.93 10.02 24.12
N PRO A 232 -13.32 8.74 24.01
CA PRO A 232 -12.79 7.71 24.89
C PRO A 232 -11.27 7.61 24.79
N LEU A 233 -10.63 7.33 25.93
CA LEU A 233 -9.21 7.02 26.01
C LEU A 233 -9.04 5.53 26.25
N ASN A 234 -8.69 4.82 25.19
CA ASN A 234 -8.42 3.39 25.21
C ASN A 234 -6.95 3.17 24.85
N GLU A 235 -6.22 2.46 25.70
CA GLU A 235 -4.84 2.08 25.43
C GLU A 235 -4.73 0.57 25.27
N LYS A 236 -3.95 0.15 24.28
CA LYS A 236 -3.57 -1.25 24.09
C LYS A 236 -2.17 -1.43 24.63
N PHE A 237 -2.00 -2.36 25.56
CA PHE A 237 -0.69 -2.73 26.09
C PHE A 237 -0.25 -4.04 25.46
N LYS A 238 1.06 -4.13 25.19
CA LYS A 238 1.73 -5.31 24.70
C LYS A 238 2.97 -5.51 25.57
N THR A 239 3.16 -6.72 26.09
CA THR A 239 4.36 -7.05 26.86
C THR A 239 4.78 -8.48 26.60
N GLU A 240 6.07 -8.74 26.73
CA GLU A 240 6.63 -10.08 26.66
C GLU A 240 7.20 -10.47 28.03
N VAL A 241 6.90 -11.68 28.50
CA VAL A 241 7.47 -12.24 29.72
C VAL A 241 7.88 -13.69 29.45
N ASN A 242 9.17 -14.01 29.66
CA ASN A 242 9.75 -15.33 29.41
C ASN A 242 9.37 -15.92 28.04
N GLY A 243 9.49 -15.13 26.96
CA GLY A 243 9.16 -15.58 25.59
C GLY A 243 7.67 -15.67 25.28
N ARG A 244 6.77 -15.27 26.19
CA ARG A 244 5.32 -15.27 26.00
C ARG A 244 4.81 -13.86 25.81
N LEU A 245 4.01 -13.67 24.77
CA LEU A 245 3.47 -12.38 24.40
C LEU A 245 2.06 -12.19 24.95
N PHE A 246 1.85 -11.10 25.67
CA PHE A 246 0.58 -10.71 26.28
C PHE A 246 0.06 -9.42 25.67
N HIS A 247 -1.27 -9.36 25.50
CA HIS A 247 -1.98 -8.19 25.02
C HIS A 247 -3.10 -7.84 25.99
N GLY A 248 -3.27 -6.54 26.26
CA GLY A 248 -4.35 -6.02 27.08
C GLY A 248 -4.95 -4.77 26.46
N SER A 249 -6.25 -4.57 26.64
CA SER A 249 -6.95 -3.36 26.18
C SER A 249 -7.64 -2.71 27.37
N PHE A 250 -7.33 -1.45 27.63
CA PHE A 250 -7.75 -0.75 28.84
C PHE A 250 -8.41 0.59 28.52
N THR A 251 -9.63 0.79 29.02
CA THR A 251 -10.33 2.07 28.93
C THR A 251 -10.03 2.91 30.17
N PHE A 252 -9.34 4.04 29.98
CA PHE A 252 -9.02 5.01 31.03
C PHE A 252 -10.10 6.07 31.18
N TYR A 253 -10.83 6.32 30.10
CA TYR A 253 -11.91 7.29 30.04
C TYR A 253 -12.92 6.85 28.97
N LYS A 254 -14.22 6.82 29.30
CA LYS A 254 -15.28 6.29 28.41
C LYS A 254 -15.72 7.27 27.31
N GLY A 255 -15.26 8.51 27.34
CA GLY A 255 -15.72 9.52 26.38
C GLY A 255 -17.03 10.21 26.78
N GLY A 256 -17.50 11.08 25.89
CA GLY A 256 -18.78 11.75 25.94
C GLY A 256 -18.72 13.24 26.29
N VAL A 257 -19.88 13.88 26.19
CA VAL A 257 -20.08 15.30 26.47
C VAL A 257 -19.80 15.61 27.95
N LYS A 258 -18.96 16.61 28.19
CA LYS A 258 -18.58 17.11 29.53
C LYS A 258 -18.83 18.59 29.65
N LYS A 259 -19.40 18.97 30.80
CA LYS A 259 -19.59 20.36 31.18
C LYS A 259 -18.28 20.93 31.74
N ILE A 260 -17.87 22.09 31.23
CA ILE A 260 -16.67 22.82 31.66
C ILE A 260 -17.07 24.17 32.26
N SER A 261 -16.22 24.76 33.09
CA SER A 261 -16.53 25.98 33.85
C SER A 261 -16.42 27.23 32.98
N LYS A 262 -15.37 27.30 32.15
CA LYS A 262 -15.08 28.42 31.27
C LYS A 262 -14.46 27.92 29.97
N VAL A 263 -14.77 28.60 28.87
CA VAL A 263 -14.10 28.45 27.57
C VAL A 263 -13.72 29.83 27.10
N VAL A 264 -12.49 29.98 26.63
CA VAL A 264 -11.96 31.25 26.12
C VAL A 264 -11.34 31.01 24.75
N HIS A 265 -11.65 31.87 23.80
CA HIS A 265 -10.91 31.96 22.54
C HIS A 265 -9.56 32.62 22.79
N ILE A 266 -8.49 31.98 22.34
CA ILE A 266 -7.13 32.42 22.60
C ILE A 266 -6.60 33.19 21.40
N ASN A 267 -6.59 32.57 20.23
CA ASN A 267 -6.26 33.21 18.96
C ASN A 267 -6.75 32.36 17.77
N THR A 268 -6.69 32.96 16.59
CA THR A 268 -6.95 32.30 15.30
C THR A 268 -5.80 32.65 14.36
N SER A 269 -5.31 31.66 13.64
CA SER A 269 -4.29 31.82 12.61
C SER A 269 -4.84 31.41 11.24
N ASN A 270 -3.97 31.36 10.23
CA ASN A 270 -4.31 30.79 8.93
C ASN A 270 -4.46 29.25 8.96
N GLU A 271 -3.95 28.60 10.01
CA GLU A 271 -3.84 27.13 10.09
C GLU A 271 -4.73 26.53 11.18
N TYR A 272 -5.13 27.31 12.19
CA TYR A 272 -5.87 26.79 13.33
C TYR A 272 -6.76 27.83 14.02
N PHE A 273 -7.72 27.34 14.79
CA PHE A 273 -8.53 28.09 15.73
C PHE A 273 -8.27 27.52 17.14
N LEU A 274 -7.76 28.35 18.06
CA LEU A 274 -7.31 27.89 19.38
C LEU A 274 -8.25 28.37 20.49
N LEU A 275 -8.71 27.42 21.29
CA LEU A 275 -9.58 27.64 22.44
C LEU A 275 -8.95 27.00 23.68
N LYS A 276 -9.25 27.55 24.85
CA LYS A 276 -8.85 27.01 26.15
C LYS A 276 -10.07 26.80 27.02
N GLY A 277 -10.30 25.55 27.42
CA GLY A 277 -11.34 25.17 28.38
C GLY A 277 -10.76 24.96 29.77
N THR A 278 -11.49 25.35 30.81
CA THR A 278 -11.12 25.07 32.21
C THR A 278 -12.26 24.44 32.99
N HIS A 279 -11.93 23.53 33.90
CA HIS A 279 -12.86 22.91 34.84
C HIS A 279 -12.16 22.69 36.19
N GLY A 280 -12.46 23.55 37.16
CA GLY A 280 -11.69 23.64 38.41
C GLY A 280 -10.22 23.95 38.13
N PRO A 281 -9.25 23.17 38.67
CA PRO A 281 -7.82 23.37 38.42
C PRO A 281 -7.32 22.77 37.10
N ARG A 282 -8.20 22.11 36.32
CA ARG A 282 -7.81 21.41 35.09
C ARG A 282 -8.05 22.28 33.87
N GLU A 283 -7.12 22.23 32.94
CA GLU A 283 -7.18 22.96 31.67
C GLU A 283 -7.06 22.00 30.48
N ILE A 284 -7.72 22.36 29.38
CA ILE A 284 -7.62 21.64 28.11
C ILE A 284 -7.55 22.62 26.94
N TRP A 285 -6.59 22.39 26.05
CA TRP A 285 -6.49 23.06 24.76
C TRP A 285 -7.41 22.38 23.77
N ILE A 286 -8.16 23.19 23.02
CA ILE A 286 -9.09 22.72 22.00
C ILE A 286 -8.66 23.40 20.71
N VAL A 287 -8.10 22.61 19.80
CA VAL A 287 -7.55 23.07 18.54
C VAL A 287 -8.45 22.60 17.41
N LEU A 288 -8.95 23.53 16.60
CA LEU A 288 -9.69 23.23 15.39
C LEU A 288 -8.77 23.53 14.20
N LEU A 289 -8.41 22.52 13.44
CA LEU A 289 -7.50 22.66 12.30
C LEU A 289 -8.23 23.29 11.11
N LEU A 290 -7.62 24.30 10.51
CA LEU A 290 -8.05 24.93 9.26
C LEU A 290 -7.29 24.35 8.05
N VAL A 291 -6.25 23.56 8.31
CA VAL A 291 -5.40 22.83 7.35
C VAL A 291 -5.44 21.32 7.64
N ASP A 292 -4.88 20.52 6.74
CA ASP A 292 -4.93 19.04 6.80
C ASP A 292 -3.77 18.39 7.58
N TYR A 293 -2.85 19.21 8.09
CA TYR A 293 -1.74 18.80 8.96
C TYR A 293 -1.86 19.42 10.36
N ILE A 294 -1.04 18.96 11.31
CA ILE A 294 -0.95 19.52 12.67
C ILE A 294 0.24 20.49 12.71
N PRO A 295 0.02 21.81 12.88
CA PRO A 295 1.10 22.77 13.09
C PRO A 295 2.03 22.41 14.26
N GLU A 296 3.33 22.61 14.09
CA GLU A 296 4.38 22.18 15.03
C GLU A 296 4.19 22.74 16.45
N PHE A 297 3.76 24.00 16.59
CA PHE A 297 3.56 24.61 17.92
C PHE A 297 2.53 23.86 18.78
N ILE A 298 1.57 23.14 18.17
CA ILE A 298 0.55 22.37 18.90
C ILE A 298 1.21 21.24 19.69
N GLU A 299 2.29 20.65 19.17
CA GLU A 299 3.04 19.60 19.85
C GLU A 299 3.68 20.09 21.15
N ASN A 300 4.05 21.37 21.17
CA ASN A 300 4.72 22.03 22.29
C ASN A 300 3.73 22.60 23.34
N LEU A 301 2.42 22.50 23.10
CA LEU A 301 1.42 22.92 24.10
C LEU A 301 1.52 22.02 25.36
N LYS A 302 1.64 22.68 26.52
CA LYS A 302 1.62 22.03 27.83
C LYS A 302 0.18 21.79 28.28
N GLY A 303 -0.10 20.62 28.85
CA GLY A 303 -1.42 20.25 29.34
C GLY A 303 -2.18 19.32 28.39
N SER A 304 -3.44 19.06 28.74
CA SER A 304 -4.30 18.22 27.90
C SER A 304 -4.70 18.96 26.62
N ILE A 305 -4.75 18.28 25.48
CA ILE A 305 -5.03 18.85 24.17
C ILE A 305 -6.01 17.95 23.43
N ILE A 306 -6.98 18.54 22.76
CA ILE A 306 -7.78 17.88 21.72
C ILE A 306 -7.63 18.67 20.43
N VAL A 307 -7.17 17.98 19.40
CA VAL A 307 -7.06 18.49 18.04
C VAL A 307 -8.18 17.88 17.21
N ARG A 308 -8.99 18.71 16.56
CA ARG A 308 -10.06 18.27 15.66
C ARG A 308 -9.84 18.80 14.25
N ASN A 309 -10.15 17.99 13.25
CA ASN A 309 -10.29 18.48 11.89
C ASN A 309 -11.60 19.27 11.79
N THR A 310 -11.52 20.46 11.21
CA THR A 310 -12.71 21.24 10.92
C THR A 310 -13.29 20.79 9.59
N PRO A 311 -14.60 20.49 9.51
CA PRO A 311 -15.21 19.99 8.29
C PRO A 311 -15.11 21.01 7.15
N ALA A 312 -14.83 20.51 5.94
CA ALA A 312 -14.72 21.31 4.72
C ALA A 312 -16.05 21.42 3.96
N SER A 313 -17.09 20.73 4.43
CA SER A 313 -18.45 20.74 3.89
C SER A 313 -19.49 20.83 5.02
N SER A 314 -20.75 21.12 4.69
CA SER A 314 -21.85 21.17 5.67
C SER A 314 -22.31 19.81 6.15
N ASN A 315 -22.00 18.75 5.40
CA ASN A 315 -22.48 17.39 5.65
C ASN A 315 -21.50 16.58 6.51
N GLU A 316 -20.31 17.12 6.74
CA GLU A 316 -19.28 16.51 7.58
C GLU A 316 -19.32 17.03 9.01
N GLY A 317 -19.09 16.12 9.96
CA GLY A 317 -18.85 16.47 11.36
C GLY A 317 -17.38 16.76 11.65
N PHE A 318 -17.13 17.36 12.81
CA PHE A 318 -15.78 17.45 13.35
C PHE A 318 -15.24 16.05 13.68
N THR A 319 -14.03 15.75 13.23
CA THR A 319 -13.35 14.48 13.56
C THR A 319 -12.17 14.75 14.47
N ILE A 320 -11.85 13.80 15.35
CA ILE A 320 -10.69 13.92 16.24
C ILE A 320 -9.44 13.53 15.46
N ARG A 321 -8.48 14.45 15.44
CA ARG A 321 -7.18 14.25 14.80
C ARG A 321 -6.14 13.76 15.80
N LYS A 322 -6.13 14.34 17.00
CA LYS A 322 -5.17 14.00 18.06
C LYS A 322 -5.75 14.31 19.43
N VAL A 323 -5.32 13.54 20.42
CA VAL A 323 -5.64 13.81 21.82
C VAL A 323 -4.42 13.56 22.69
N LYS A 324 -4.20 14.43 23.67
CA LYS A 324 -3.17 14.32 24.70
C LYS A 324 -3.83 14.56 26.04
N TYR A 325 -3.66 13.66 27.00
CA TYR A 325 -4.26 13.76 28.34
C TYR A 325 -3.18 13.73 29.41
N ASP A 326 -2.47 14.85 29.61
CA ASP A 326 -1.32 14.93 30.55
C ASP A 326 -1.64 14.42 31.95
N ASN A 327 -2.84 14.72 32.45
CA ASN A 327 -3.27 14.29 33.79
C ASN A 327 -3.50 12.77 33.92
N LEU A 328 -3.59 12.04 32.81
CA LEU A 328 -3.81 10.60 32.78
C LEU A 328 -2.54 9.80 32.43
N ILE A 329 -1.46 10.45 32.00
CA ILE A 329 -0.20 9.78 31.64
C ILE A 329 0.29 8.90 32.79
N LYS A 330 0.41 9.45 34.00
CA LYS A 330 0.83 8.69 35.20
C LYS A 330 -0.08 7.49 35.49
N LYS A 331 -1.40 7.64 35.28
CA LYS A 331 -2.38 6.57 35.50
C LYS A 331 -2.22 5.46 34.45
N ILE A 332 -1.96 5.83 33.20
CA ILE A 332 -1.69 4.89 32.11
C ILE A 332 -0.40 4.11 32.38
N GLU A 333 0.66 4.80 32.78
CA GLU A 333 1.95 4.18 33.13
C GLU A 333 1.82 3.24 34.33
N SER A 334 1.15 3.67 35.39
CA SER A 334 0.85 2.80 36.54
C SER A 334 0.11 1.54 36.12
N LYS A 335 -0.93 1.68 35.29
CA LYS A 335 -1.71 0.52 34.83
C LYS A 335 -0.91 -0.39 33.91
N ARG A 336 0.03 0.15 33.14
CA ARG A 336 0.96 -0.62 32.31
C ARG A 336 1.90 -1.45 33.18
N LEU A 337 2.39 -0.88 34.27
CA LEU A 337 3.20 -1.61 35.25
C LEU A 337 2.39 -2.72 35.94
N ASP A 338 1.17 -2.43 36.37
CA ASP A 338 0.29 -3.43 36.97
C ASP A 338 0.04 -4.61 36.02
N PHE A 339 -0.25 -4.31 34.74
CA PHE A 339 -0.44 -5.31 33.70
C PHE A 339 0.80 -6.19 33.51
N PHE A 340 2.00 -5.59 33.48
CA PHE A 340 3.24 -6.35 33.40
C PHE A 340 3.43 -7.30 34.60
N GLN A 341 3.13 -6.83 35.81
CA GLN A 341 3.25 -7.63 37.03
C GLN A 341 2.24 -8.79 37.04
N GLU A 342 1.01 -8.56 36.55
CA GLU A 342 -0.02 -9.58 36.40
C GLU A 342 0.43 -10.68 35.43
N CYS A 343 0.87 -10.31 34.22
CA CYS A 343 1.42 -11.26 33.24
C CYS A 343 2.64 -12.02 33.78
N SER A 344 3.48 -11.35 34.58
CA SER A 344 4.63 -11.99 35.23
C SER A 344 4.23 -13.05 36.26
N LYS A 345 3.19 -12.78 37.07
CA LYS A 345 2.66 -13.75 38.03
C LYS A 345 2.03 -14.94 37.32
N GLU A 346 1.28 -14.71 36.26
CA GLU A 346 0.66 -15.76 35.44
C GLU A 346 1.72 -16.66 34.80
N THR A 347 2.75 -16.06 34.21
CA THR A 347 3.88 -16.77 33.61
C THR A 347 4.58 -17.69 34.62
N LYS A 348 4.85 -17.18 35.84
CA LYS A 348 5.43 -17.99 36.92
C LYS A 348 4.56 -19.20 37.27
N LYS A 349 3.24 -19.03 37.38
CA LYS A 349 2.31 -20.15 37.65
C LYS A 349 2.37 -21.21 36.56
N ILE A 350 2.38 -20.79 35.28
CA ILE A 350 2.47 -21.70 34.13
C ILE A 350 3.81 -22.45 34.13
N ASP A 351 4.92 -21.74 34.35
CA ASP A 351 6.25 -22.33 34.38
C ASP A 351 6.40 -23.33 35.54
N SER A 352 5.87 -23.01 36.73
CA SER A 352 5.78 -23.95 37.85
C SER A 352 4.96 -25.19 37.52
N ALA A 353 3.77 -25.03 36.91
CA ALA A 353 2.93 -26.16 36.51
C ALA A 353 3.62 -27.07 35.47
N LYS A 354 4.32 -26.48 34.49
CA LYS A 354 5.12 -27.24 33.51
C LYS A 354 6.27 -28.01 34.17
N ALA A 355 6.96 -27.40 35.13
CA ALA A 355 8.02 -28.07 35.88
C ALA A 355 7.47 -29.29 36.64
N VAL A 356 6.32 -29.14 37.30
CA VAL A 356 5.64 -30.25 38.00
C VAL A 356 5.21 -31.35 37.01
N LEU A 357 4.60 -31.01 35.88
CA LEU A 357 4.23 -31.98 34.84
C LEU A 357 5.42 -32.78 34.31
N LYS A 358 6.57 -32.11 34.11
CA LYS A 358 7.80 -32.79 33.69
C LYS A 358 8.25 -33.82 34.73
N ILE A 359 8.23 -33.46 36.02
CA ILE A 359 8.58 -34.38 37.11
C ILE A 359 7.61 -35.57 37.14
N ILE A 360 6.29 -35.32 37.02
CA ILE A 360 5.29 -36.38 36.98
C ILE A 360 5.54 -37.35 35.82
N ASN A 361 5.78 -36.84 34.61
CA ASN A 361 6.05 -37.68 33.44
C ASN A 361 7.31 -38.53 33.63
N GLN A 362 8.38 -37.99 34.22
CA GLN A 362 9.59 -38.76 34.53
C GLN A 362 9.30 -39.92 35.51
N HIS A 363 8.46 -39.69 36.52
CA HIS A 363 8.07 -40.75 37.46
C HIS A 363 7.18 -41.80 36.80
N VAL A 364 6.28 -41.40 35.89
CA VAL A 364 5.48 -42.33 35.08
C VAL A 364 6.37 -43.19 34.18
N ASP A 365 7.36 -42.61 33.51
CA ASP A 365 8.27 -43.35 32.64
C ASP A 365 9.15 -44.35 33.41
N LEU A 366 9.64 -43.97 34.60
CA LEU A 366 10.35 -44.88 35.50
C LEU A 366 9.45 -46.04 35.93
N TYR A 367 8.21 -45.74 36.28
CA TYR A 367 7.22 -46.74 36.67
C TYR A 367 6.90 -47.73 35.54
N LEU A 368 6.69 -47.26 34.30
CA LEU A 368 6.41 -48.12 33.15
C LEU A 368 7.58 -49.05 32.81
N LYS A 369 8.83 -48.64 33.09
CA LYS A 369 10.01 -49.48 32.85
C LYS A 369 10.19 -50.61 33.87
N GLU A 370 9.49 -50.58 35.00
CA GLU A 370 9.52 -51.63 36.02
C GLU A 370 8.44 -52.72 35.81
N GLU A 371 7.77 -52.74 34.64
CA GLU A 371 6.63 -53.62 34.30
C GLU A 371 6.87 -55.15 34.45
N GLU A 372 8.11 -55.61 34.51
CA GLU A 372 8.40 -57.06 34.64
C GLU A 372 8.20 -57.64 36.06
N LYS A 373 7.88 -56.82 37.07
CA LYS A 373 7.67 -57.30 38.46
C LYS A 373 6.21 -57.54 38.86
N PHE A 374 5.24 -57.38 37.96
CA PHE A 374 3.80 -57.43 38.30
C PHE A 374 3.17 -58.81 38.05
N SER A 375 3.41 -59.74 38.99
CA SER A 375 2.84 -61.10 38.99
C SER A 375 1.53 -61.21 39.79
N TYR A 376 0.66 -62.16 39.40
CA TYR A 376 -0.57 -62.63 40.07
C TYR A 376 -0.42 -62.92 41.59
N LYS A 377 0.81 -62.96 42.10
CA LYS A 377 1.17 -63.10 43.52
C LYS A 377 0.52 -62.04 44.41
N ASN A 378 0.38 -60.81 43.91
CA ASN A 378 -0.09 -59.66 44.70
C ASN A 378 -1.63 -59.59 44.83
N TYR A 379 -2.37 -60.20 43.90
CA TYR A 379 -3.82 -60.35 44.00
C TYR A 379 -4.23 -61.15 45.24
N ARG A 380 -3.44 -62.17 45.58
CA ARG A 380 -3.68 -63.01 46.77
C ARG A 380 -3.52 -62.22 48.07
N ILE A 381 -2.60 -61.24 48.10
CA ILE A 381 -2.36 -60.39 49.28
C ILE A 381 -3.55 -59.44 49.50
N TRP A 382 -4.01 -58.76 48.44
CA TRP A 382 -5.17 -57.86 48.51
C TRP A 382 -6.45 -58.60 48.92
N LYS A 383 -6.70 -59.78 48.32
CA LYS A 383 -7.82 -60.64 48.71
C LYS A 383 -7.80 -60.95 50.21
N ARG A 384 -6.66 -61.38 50.76
CA ARG A 384 -6.51 -61.65 52.20
C ARG A 384 -6.75 -60.41 53.06
N TRP A 385 -6.26 -59.24 52.64
CA TRP A 385 -6.50 -58.00 53.38
C TRP A 385 -7.99 -57.66 53.46
N MET A 386 -8.73 -57.76 52.36
CA MET A 386 -10.18 -57.51 52.37
C MET A 386 -10.95 -58.53 53.20
N GLU A 387 -10.52 -59.79 53.20
CA GLU A 387 -11.07 -60.82 54.08
C GLU A 387 -10.80 -60.49 55.57
N ASN A 388 -9.59 -60.05 55.91
CA ASN A 388 -9.22 -59.66 57.28
C ASN A 388 -9.99 -58.44 57.78
N GLN A 389 -10.25 -57.46 56.92
CA GLN A 389 -11.07 -56.28 57.25
C GLN A 389 -12.58 -56.57 57.19
N LYS A 390 -12.99 -57.82 56.92
CA LYS A 390 -14.39 -58.24 56.75
C LYS A 390 -15.14 -57.51 55.62
N LEU A 391 -14.40 -56.95 54.66
CA LEU A 391 -14.94 -56.24 53.49
C LEU A 391 -15.33 -57.19 52.35
N PHE A 392 -14.78 -58.41 52.35
CA PHE A 392 -15.12 -59.45 51.39
C PHE A 392 -15.03 -60.84 52.02
N LYS A 393 -15.87 -61.79 51.58
CA LYS A 393 -15.79 -63.20 51.99
C LYS A 393 -15.96 -64.10 50.77
N SER A 394 -14.98 -64.97 50.52
CA SER A 394 -15.01 -65.91 49.41
C SER A 394 -16.14 -66.94 49.56
N THR A 395 -16.91 -67.17 48.49
CA THR A 395 -17.92 -68.24 48.40
C THR A 395 -17.70 -69.10 47.15
N ALA A 396 -18.36 -70.27 47.06
CA ALA A 396 -18.21 -71.16 45.91
C ALA A 396 -18.64 -70.51 44.57
N SER A 397 -19.60 -69.57 44.60
CA SER A 397 -20.08 -68.83 43.42
C SER A 397 -19.32 -67.52 43.16
N MET A 398 -18.64 -66.96 44.17
CA MET A 398 -17.70 -65.83 44.01
C MET A 398 -16.42 -66.13 44.80
N PRO A 399 -15.47 -66.88 44.22
CA PRO A 399 -14.23 -67.22 44.90
C PRO A 399 -13.31 -66.02 45.08
N ASN A 400 -13.62 -64.90 44.45
CA ASN A 400 -12.76 -63.75 44.28
C ASN A 400 -13.60 -62.45 44.30
N PRO A 401 -13.11 -61.37 44.93
CA PRO A 401 -13.82 -60.10 44.98
C PRO A 401 -13.98 -59.52 43.58
N LYS A 402 -15.20 -59.05 43.27
CA LYS A 402 -15.47 -58.35 42.00
C LYS A 402 -14.80 -56.98 42.04
N ILE A 403 -14.06 -56.65 40.99
CA ILE A 403 -13.49 -55.32 40.81
C ILE A 403 -14.66 -54.32 40.65
N PRO A 404 -14.72 -53.23 41.45
CA PRO A 404 -15.72 -52.18 41.33
C PRO A 404 -15.80 -51.60 39.92
N GLN A 405 -17.02 -51.26 39.47
CA GLN A 405 -17.26 -50.81 38.11
C GLN A 405 -16.49 -49.54 37.71
N PRO A 406 -16.32 -48.52 38.57
CA PRO A 406 -15.52 -47.34 38.23
C PRO A 406 -14.08 -47.70 37.84
N LEU A 407 -13.48 -48.69 38.49
CA LEU A 407 -12.12 -49.15 38.20
C LEU A 407 -12.03 -50.00 36.91
N LYS A 408 -13.16 -50.57 36.44
CA LYS A 408 -13.23 -51.25 35.14
C LYS A 408 -13.35 -50.27 33.96
N CYS A 409 -13.90 -49.08 34.19
CA CYS A 409 -14.14 -48.06 33.16
C CYS A 409 -12.89 -47.20 32.85
N VAL A 410 -11.89 -47.16 33.73
CA VAL A 410 -10.65 -46.35 33.57
C VAL A 410 -9.56 -47.15 32.84
N ARG A 411 -9.93 -47.90 31.79
CA ARG A 411 -8.98 -48.67 30.94
C ARG A 411 -8.09 -47.79 30.05
N ILE A 412 -8.44 -46.52 29.90
CA ILE A 412 -7.76 -45.53 29.05
C ILE A 412 -6.42 -45.06 29.67
N TYR A 413 -6.22 -45.34 30.96
CA TYR A 413 -4.96 -45.09 31.67
C TYR A 413 -4.42 -46.42 32.19
N PRO A 414 -3.58 -47.13 31.40
CA PRO A 414 -3.01 -48.43 31.79
C PRO A 414 -2.29 -48.38 33.15
N SER A 415 -1.73 -47.21 33.50
CA SER A 415 -1.09 -46.93 34.78
C SER A 415 -2.02 -46.98 35.99
N LEU A 416 -3.34 -47.00 35.83
CA LEU A 416 -4.33 -47.07 36.92
C LEU A 416 -5.00 -48.45 37.03
N TRP A 417 -4.43 -49.47 36.38
CA TRP A 417 -4.97 -50.82 36.39
C TRP A 417 -4.78 -51.51 37.75
N VAL A 418 -5.85 -52.16 38.22
CA VAL A 418 -6.07 -52.58 39.62
C VAL A 418 -5.16 -53.67 40.19
N PHE A 419 -4.22 -54.21 39.40
CA PHE A 419 -3.23 -55.19 39.88
C PHE A 419 -1.87 -54.55 40.21
N ASP A 420 -1.78 -53.23 40.13
CA ASP A 420 -0.68 -52.43 40.64
C ASP A 420 -0.88 -52.07 42.13
N THR A 421 -0.36 -52.90 43.02
CA THR A 421 -0.62 -52.84 44.48
C THR A 421 -0.22 -51.54 45.17
N TRP A 422 0.66 -50.71 44.61
CA TRP A 422 1.07 -49.48 45.29
C TRP A 422 -0.01 -48.41 45.21
N LYS A 423 -0.80 -48.36 44.12
CA LYS A 423 -1.80 -47.30 43.92
C LYS A 423 -3.09 -47.54 44.69
N ILE A 424 -3.58 -48.78 44.81
CA ILE A 424 -4.74 -49.06 45.68
C ILE A 424 -4.35 -48.84 47.14
N LEU A 425 -3.16 -49.30 47.55
CA LEU A 425 -2.70 -49.09 48.92
C LEU A 425 -2.48 -47.61 49.21
N SER A 426 -1.85 -46.88 48.28
CA SER A 426 -1.63 -45.43 48.41
C SER A 426 -2.95 -44.68 48.41
N LEU A 427 -3.92 -45.01 47.53
CA LEU A 427 -5.24 -44.38 47.51
C LEU A 427 -6.05 -44.70 48.76
N SER A 428 -5.97 -45.92 49.28
CA SER A 428 -6.59 -46.29 50.56
C SER A 428 -5.97 -45.53 51.72
N TYR A 429 -4.65 -45.37 51.75
CA TYR A 429 -3.99 -44.53 52.75
C TYR A 429 -4.29 -43.05 52.56
N LEU A 430 -4.41 -42.58 51.33
CA LEU A 430 -4.78 -41.19 51.04
C LEU A 430 -6.19 -40.91 51.55
N ALA A 431 -7.12 -41.84 51.31
CA ALA A 431 -8.47 -41.78 51.85
C ALA A 431 -8.46 -41.82 53.38
N GLU A 432 -7.71 -42.72 54.00
CA GLU A 432 -7.59 -42.81 55.46
C GLU A 432 -6.95 -41.55 56.09
N ILE A 433 -5.92 -40.98 55.44
CA ILE A 433 -5.28 -39.74 55.86
C ILE A 433 -6.28 -38.58 55.76
N ILE A 434 -7.03 -38.48 54.66
CA ILE A 434 -8.05 -37.44 54.48
C ILE A 434 -9.18 -37.61 55.51
N ASP A 435 -9.69 -38.82 55.70
CA ASP A 435 -10.75 -39.14 56.66
C ASP A 435 -10.31 -38.91 58.12
N SER A 436 -9.00 -38.85 58.38
CA SER A 436 -8.46 -38.52 59.71
C SER A 436 -8.56 -37.03 60.08
N TYR A 437 -8.83 -36.15 59.11
CA TYR A 437 -9.01 -34.72 59.38
C TYR A 437 -10.46 -34.39 59.77
N PRO A 438 -10.70 -33.44 60.70
CA PRO A 438 -12.03 -32.96 61.02
C PRO A 438 -12.74 -32.37 59.79
N LEU A 439 -14.06 -32.57 59.72
CA LEU A 439 -14.89 -31.97 58.67
C LEU A 439 -14.78 -30.44 58.71
N ASN A 440 -14.62 -29.83 57.53
CA ASN A 440 -14.46 -28.38 57.27
C ASN A 440 -13.10 -27.75 57.62
N GLU A 441 -12.06 -28.53 57.90
CA GLU A 441 -10.69 -28.00 57.94
C GLU A 441 -10.04 -27.95 56.55
N ASN A 442 -9.22 -26.94 56.32
CA ASN A 442 -8.52 -26.74 55.07
C ASN A 442 -7.25 -27.61 55.06
N ILE A 443 -7.21 -28.62 54.20
CA ILE A 443 -6.11 -29.58 54.19
C ILE A 443 -5.09 -29.17 53.12
N SER A 444 -3.84 -28.95 53.54
CA SER A 444 -2.75 -28.68 52.60
C SER A 444 -2.41 -29.94 51.80
N LEU A 445 -2.46 -29.84 50.47
CA LEU A 445 -2.02 -30.91 49.57
C LEU A 445 -0.61 -31.40 49.92
N TYR A 446 0.30 -30.49 50.29
CA TYR A 446 1.66 -30.84 50.67
C TYR A 446 1.72 -31.75 51.92
N GLU A 447 0.93 -31.44 52.94
CA GLU A 447 0.87 -32.22 54.19
C GLU A 447 0.26 -33.61 53.99
N ILE A 448 -0.74 -33.74 53.10
CA ILE A 448 -1.31 -35.04 52.73
C ILE A 448 -0.24 -35.94 52.13
N PHE A 449 0.56 -35.42 51.18
CA PHE A 449 1.60 -36.21 50.52
C PHE A 449 2.79 -36.53 51.43
N GLU A 450 3.15 -35.64 52.35
CA GLU A 450 4.13 -35.91 53.42
C GLU A 450 3.71 -37.08 54.32
N LYS A 451 2.46 -37.07 54.83
CA LYS A 451 1.93 -38.16 55.67
C LYS A 451 1.86 -39.48 54.91
N LEU A 452 1.45 -39.43 53.64
CA LEU A 452 1.41 -40.61 52.79
C LEU A 452 2.81 -41.23 52.65
N ALA A 453 3.84 -40.41 52.40
CA ALA A 453 5.22 -40.86 52.30
C ALA A 453 5.74 -41.53 53.58
N GLN A 454 5.37 -41.02 54.76
CA GLN A 454 5.76 -41.60 56.05
C GLN A 454 5.15 -43.01 56.29
N VAL A 455 3.87 -43.18 55.95
CA VAL A 455 3.15 -44.45 56.11
C VAL A 455 3.64 -45.51 55.13
N THR A 456 3.96 -45.11 53.90
CA THR A 456 4.51 -46.02 52.91
C THR A 456 5.95 -46.41 53.25
N ASN A 457 6.83 -45.50 53.67
CA ASN A 457 8.24 -45.80 53.95
C ASN A 457 8.48 -46.71 55.17
N ARG A 458 7.66 -46.64 56.24
CA ARG A 458 7.84 -47.47 57.45
C ARG A 458 7.59 -48.97 57.25
N ARG A 459 6.94 -49.37 56.15
CA ARG A 459 6.62 -50.78 55.85
C ARG A 459 7.57 -51.45 54.86
N PHE A 460 8.48 -50.71 54.23
CA PHE A 460 9.50 -51.26 53.33
C PHE A 460 10.84 -51.57 54.02
N SER A 461 11.00 -51.20 55.29
CA SER A 461 12.17 -51.49 56.12
C SER A 461 11.99 -52.68 57.08
N ARG A 462 11.07 -53.61 56.78
CA ARG A 462 10.87 -54.88 57.50
C ARG A 462 10.60 -56.02 56.54
#